data_AF-A0A4Q0LNP6-F1
#
_entry.id   AF-A0A4Q0LNP6-F1
#
_cell.length_a   1.000
_cell.length_b   1.000
_cell.length_c   1.000
_cell.angle_alpha   90.00
_cell.angle_beta   90.00
_cell.angle_gamma   90.00
#
_symmetry.space_group_name_H-M   'P 1'
#
loop_
_entity.id
_entity.type
_entity.pdbx_description
1 polymer ?
#
loop_
_entity_poly.entity_id
_entity_poly.type
_entity_poly.pdbx_seq_one_letter_code
_entity_poly.pdbx_strand_id
1 'polypeptide(L)'
;VWTDMLQNMKSRGLKQVELFLSDGVVGMKTALARTYPKAHFQRCLVHVMRNICAKVRVDDREKIMNEFKQIHQQPNKEAAIKVLHAFYDKWNRAYNHVIRDLKEIEPDLLVFYSYPKQIRASIYSTNMIESFNNVIKRKAKPKAEFPNEQSLDTFIGIQAMSYNERYFNRIHKGFGQVQDTLESYFD
;
A
#
# COMPACT_ATOMS: atom_id res chain seq x y z
N VAL A 1 -15.74 12.60 0.35
CA VAL A 1 -14.97 11.72 -0.57
C VAL A 1 -14.66 10.36 0.04
N TRP A 2 -13.68 10.20 0.94
CA TRP A 2 -13.31 8.85 1.45
C TRP A 2 -14.45 8.14 2.19
N THR A 3 -15.15 8.86 3.06
CA THR A 3 -16.33 8.32 3.76
C THR A 3 -17.38 7.85 2.76
N ASP A 4 -17.72 8.68 1.77
CA ASP A 4 -18.76 8.37 0.77
C ASP A 4 -18.38 7.13 -0.07
N MET A 5 -17.11 7.03 -0.48
CA MET A 5 -16.58 5.87 -1.20
C MET A 5 -16.72 4.59 -0.36
N LEU A 6 -16.33 4.64 0.92
CA LEU A 6 -16.39 3.48 1.82
C LEU A 6 -17.84 3.08 2.15
N GLN A 7 -18.73 4.07 2.31
CA GLN A 7 -20.16 3.82 2.50
C GLN A 7 -20.80 3.21 1.24
N ASN A 8 -20.39 3.65 0.05
CA ASN A 8 -20.83 3.04 -1.21
C ASN A 8 -20.40 1.58 -1.32
N MET A 9 -19.17 1.23 -0.91
CA MET A 9 -18.74 -0.17 -0.85
C MET A 9 -19.60 -0.99 0.13
N LYS A 10 -19.92 -0.42 1.29
CA LYS A 10 -20.77 -1.06 2.30
C LYS A 10 -22.20 -1.27 1.80
N SER A 11 -22.79 -0.26 1.14
CA SER A 11 -24.14 -0.36 0.57
C SER A 11 -24.23 -1.39 -0.56
N ARG A 12 -23.10 -1.70 -1.21
CA ARG A 12 -22.97 -2.74 -2.24
C ARG A 12 -22.68 -4.14 -1.67
N GLY A 13 -22.63 -4.29 -0.35
CA GLY A 13 -22.52 -5.59 0.33
C GLY A 13 -21.15 -5.92 0.91
N LEU A 14 -20.16 -5.02 0.87
CA LEU A 14 -18.89 -5.24 1.55
C LEU A 14 -19.08 -5.14 3.07
N LYS A 15 -19.07 -6.27 3.78
CA LYS A 15 -19.39 -6.34 5.22
C LYS A 15 -18.16 -6.13 6.11
N GLN A 16 -17.06 -6.80 5.78
CA GLN A 16 -15.84 -6.82 6.57
C GLN A 16 -14.64 -6.68 5.63
N VAL A 17 -13.59 -6.04 6.15
CA VAL A 17 -12.31 -5.90 5.46
C VAL A 17 -11.23 -6.18 6.49
N GLU A 18 -10.28 -7.04 6.13
CA GLU A 18 -9.19 -7.41 7.02
C GLU A 18 -8.02 -6.41 6.96
N LEU A 19 -7.66 -5.96 5.75
CA LEU A 19 -6.50 -5.09 5.55
C LEU A 19 -6.75 -4.04 4.47
N PHE A 20 -6.48 -2.77 4.82
CA PHE A 20 -6.33 -1.68 3.86
C PHE A 20 -4.86 -1.36 3.62
N LEU A 21 -4.52 -1.19 2.34
CA LEU A 21 -3.18 -0.85 1.85
C LEU A 21 -3.24 0.48 1.12
N SER A 22 -2.53 1.49 1.61
CA SER A 22 -2.57 2.82 1.01
C SER A 22 -1.30 3.62 1.26
N ASP A 23 -1.02 4.61 0.43
CA ASP A 23 -0.04 5.68 0.72
C ASP A 23 -0.49 6.55 1.92
N GLY A 24 -1.77 6.46 2.27
CA GLY A 24 -2.46 7.09 3.37
C GLY A 24 -2.53 8.61 3.26
N VAL A 25 -3.09 9.04 2.14
CA VAL A 25 -3.63 10.39 1.93
C VAL A 25 -4.42 10.87 3.16
N VAL A 26 -4.33 12.17 3.42
CA VAL A 26 -5.01 12.85 4.52
C VAL A 26 -6.48 12.46 4.61
N GLY A 27 -6.94 12.17 5.83
CA GLY A 27 -8.34 11.81 6.13
C GLY A 27 -8.72 10.37 5.80
N MET A 28 -7.94 9.63 5.01
CA MET A 28 -8.28 8.25 4.63
C MET A 28 -8.29 7.32 5.84
N LYS A 29 -7.21 7.31 6.65
CA LYS A 29 -7.11 6.44 7.83
C LYS A 29 -8.26 6.66 8.81
N THR A 30 -8.64 7.92 9.04
CA THR A 30 -9.79 8.29 9.88
C THR A 30 -11.10 7.76 9.31
N ALA A 31 -11.31 7.86 8.00
CA ALA A 31 -12.52 7.35 7.34
C ALA A 31 -12.59 5.81 7.38
N LEU A 32 -11.45 5.14 7.20
CA LEU A 32 -11.32 3.69 7.31
C LEU A 32 -11.65 3.20 8.71
N ALA A 33 -11.04 3.79 9.74
CA ALA A 33 -11.29 3.42 11.14
C ALA A 33 -12.76 3.63 11.55
N ARG A 34 -13.45 4.62 10.96
CA ARG A 34 -14.88 4.84 11.19
C ARG A 34 -15.78 3.83 10.48
N THR A 35 -15.46 3.47 9.23
CA THR A 35 -16.33 2.58 8.43
C THR A 35 -16.09 1.10 8.72
N TYR A 36 -14.83 0.71 8.88
CA TYR A 36 -14.37 -0.66 9.08
C TYR A 36 -13.39 -0.71 10.28
N PRO A 37 -13.88 -0.58 11.52
CA PRO A 37 -13.04 -0.42 12.71
C PRO A 37 -12.17 -1.64 13.04
N LYS A 38 -12.55 -2.83 12.56
CA LYS A 38 -11.77 -4.07 12.73
C LYS A 38 -10.64 -4.20 11.70
N ALA A 39 -10.65 -3.43 10.62
CA ALA A 39 -9.67 -3.56 9.56
C ALA A 39 -8.31 -3.01 9.99
N HIS A 40 -7.27 -3.77 9.71
CA HIS A 40 -5.91 -3.28 9.84
C HIS A 40 -5.57 -2.28 8.73
N PHE A 41 -4.62 -1.39 9.00
CA PHE A 41 -4.14 -0.40 8.03
C PHE A 41 -2.62 -0.52 7.87
N GLN A 42 -2.18 -0.82 6.65
CA GLN A 42 -0.77 -0.86 6.28
C GLN A 42 -0.44 0.32 5.37
N ARG A 43 0.59 1.07 5.76
CA ARG A 43 1.19 2.09 4.91
C ARG A 43 1.98 1.42 3.79
N CYS A 44 1.78 1.88 2.56
CA CYS A 44 2.52 1.37 1.42
C CYS A 44 4.02 1.69 1.52
N LEU A 45 4.86 0.66 1.74
CA LEU A 45 6.31 0.86 1.92
C LEU A 45 6.99 1.45 0.68
N VAL A 46 6.49 1.17 -0.53
CA VAL A 46 7.04 1.77 -1.75
C VAL A 46 6.81 3.29 -1.78
N HIS A 47 5.64 3.77 -1.36
CA HIS A 47 5.37 5.20 -1.25
C HIS A 47 6.20 5.85 -0.14
N VAL A 48 6.39 5.16 0.99
CA VAL A 48 7.30 5.61 2.05
C VAL A 48 8.72 5.76 1.53
N MET A 49 9.24 4.76 0.82
CA MET A 49 10.57 4.82 0.20
C MET A 49 10.70 5.97 -0.82
N ARG A 50 9.69 6.19 -1.67
CA ARG A 50 9.65 7.33 -2.59
C ARG A 50 9.70 8.67 -1.85
N ASN A 51 8.92 8.80 -0.76
CA ASN A 51 8.89 10.00 0.06
C ASN A 51 10.24 10.26 0.75
N ILE A 52 10.91 9.22 1.25
CA ILE A 52 12.28 9.33 1.77
C ILE A 52 13.22 9.83 0.68
N CYS A 53 13.25 9.19 -0.49
CA CYS A 53 14.13 9.57 -1.61
C CYS A 53 13.94 11.02 -2.06
N ALA A 54 12.71 11.55 -2.02
CA ALA A 54 12.41 12.93 -2.36
C ALA A 54 13.00 13.95 -1.36
N LYS A 55 13.30 13.51 -0.13
CA LYS A 55 13.68 14.34 1.01
C LYS A 55 15.16 14.21 1.42
N VAL A 56 15.93 13.36 0.74
CA VAL A 56 17.34 13.08 1.04
C VAL A 56 18.24 13.40 -0.16
N ARG A 57 19.54 13.61 0.11
CA ARG A 57 20.54 13.88 -0.93
C ARG A 57 20.66 12.70 -1.88
N VAL A 58 20.94 12.98 -3.16
CA VAL A 58 21.04 11.96 -4.21
C VAL A 58 22.06 10.88 -3.84
N ASP A 59 23.23 11.28 -3.33
CA ASP A 59 24.33 10.39 -2.94
C ASP A 59 23.96 9.42 -1.80
N ASP A 60 23.03 9.82 -0.93
CA ASP A 60 22.59 8.98 0.19
C ASP A 60 21.41 8.06 -0.18
N ARG A 61 20.72 8.31 -1.31
CA ARG A 61 19.49 7.58 -1.67
C ARG A 61 19.69 6.08 -1.72
N GLU A 62 20.72 5.62 -2.42
CA GLU A 62 20.95 4.18 -2.58
C GLU A 62 21.16 3.50 -1.22
N LYS A 63 22.02 4.08 -0.39
CA LYS A 63 22.33 3.56 0.94
C LYS A 63 21.10 3.52 1.85
N ILE A 64 20.36 4.63 1.92
CA ILE A 64 19.13 4.73 2.72
C ILE A 64 18.08 3.71 2.24
N MET A 65 17.92 3.53 0.93
CA MET A 65 16.96 2.57 0.39
C MET A 65 17.35 1.13 0.66
N ASN A 66 18.63 0.78 0.55
CA ASN A 66 19.09 -0.57 0.84
C ASN A 66 18.92 -0.91 2.33
N GLU A 67 19.20 0.04 3.22
CA GLU A 67 18.99 -0.11 4.66
C GLU A 67 17.50 -0.17 5.02
N PHE A 68 16.66 0.69 4.44
CA PHE A 68 15.22 0.69 4.72
C PHE A 68 14.55 -0.62 4.24
N LYS A 69 15.00 -1.19 3.12
CA LYS A 69 14.52 -2.51 2.65
C LYS A 69 14.80 -3.64 3.66
N GLN A 70 15.87 -3.55 4.45
CA GLN A 70 16.19 -4.57 5.45
C GLN A 70 15.07 -4.74 6.49
N ILE A 71 14.28 -3.69 6.74
CA ILE A 71 13.19 -3.71 7.71
C ILE A 71 12.16 -4.79 7.36
N HIS A 72 11.77 -4.93 6.09
CA HIS A 72 10.77 -5.93 5.68
C HIS A 72 11.36 -7.32 5.39
N GLN A 73 12.68 -7.47 5.46
CA GLN A 73 13.38 -8.75 5.27
C GLN A 73 13.59 -9.50 6.59
N GLN A 74 13.24 -8.88 7.72
CA GLN A 74 13.40 -9.50 9.03
C GLN A 74 12.43 -10.68 9.24
N PRO A 75 12.80 -11.68 10.05
CA PRO A 75 11.99 -12.89 10.26
C PRO A 75 10.65 -12.60 10.95
N ASN A 76 10.64 -11.65 11.88
CA ASN A 76 9.48 -11.28 12.69
C ASN A 76 9.44 -9.76 12.95
N LYS A 77 8.33 -9.32 13.57
CA LYS A 77 8.05 -7.90 13.83
C LYS A 77 9.06 -7.31 14.82
N GLU A 78 9.45 -8.07 15.83
CA GLU A 78 10.37 -7.65 16.88
C GLU A 78 11.76 -7.34 16.31
N ALA A 79 12.25 -8.19 15.40
CA ALA A 79 13.50 -7.95 14.68
C ALA A 79 13.39 -6.75 13.73
N ALA A 80 12.25 -6.59 13.03
CA ALA A 80 12.00 -5.44 12.17
C ALA A 80 12.02 -4.11 12.93
N ILE A 81 11.43 -4.07 14.14
CA ILE A 81 11.43 -2.88 15.01
C ILE A 81 12.86 -2.50 15.39
N LYS A 82 13.70 -3.47 15.78
CA LYS A 82 15.11 -3.21 16.12
C LYS A 82 15.87 -2.58 14.94
N VAL A 83 15.68 -3.12 13.74
CA VAL A 83 16.30 -2.59 12.52
C VAL A 83 15.78 -1.18 12.18
N LEU A 84 14.47 -0.95 12.35
CA LEU A 84 13.85 0.35 12.11
C LEU A 84 14.37 1.42 13.08
N HIS A 85 14.52 1.09 14.36
CA HIS A 85 15.05 2.02 15.36
C HIS A 85 16.53 2.32 15.14
N ALA A 86 17.34 1.32 14.79
CA ALA A 86 18.73 1.54 14.37
C ALA A 86 18.83 2.43 13.12
N PHE A 87 17.90 2.27 12.17
CA PHE A 87 17.79 3.15 11.00
C PHE A 87 17.48 4.60 11.42
N TYR A 88 16.57 4.80 12.39
CA TYR A 88 16.29 6.12 12.94
C TYR A 88 17.53 6.75 13.54
N ASP A 89 18.21 6.06 14.45
CA ASP A 89 19.36 6.60 15.17
C ASP A 89 20.48 7.04 14.21
N LYS A 90 20.74 6.23 13.18
CA LYS A 90 21.75 6.50 12.17
C LYS A 90 21.47 7.75 11.35
N TRP A 91 20.23 7.90 10.87
CA TRP A 91 19.89 8.94 9.91
C TRP A 91 19.28 10.20 10.54
N ASN A 92 18.91 10.16 11.83
CA ASN A 92 18.26 11.28 12.51
C ASN A 92 19.10 12.57 12.50
N ARG A 93 20.43 12.46 12.62
CA ARG A 93 21.30 13.65 12.59
C ARG A 93 21.29 14.36 11.24
N ALA A 94 21.29 13.61 10.14
CA ALA A 94 21.32 14.17 8.79
C ALA A 94 19.92 14.54 8.27
N TYR A 95 18.90 13.76 8.63
CA TYR A 95 17.56 13.80 8.06
C TYR A 95 16.47 13.77 9.14
N ASN A 96 16.57 14.65 10.15
CA ASN A 96 15.66 14.67 11.30
C ASN A 96 14.17 14.71 10.91
N HIS A 97 13.80 15.48 9.88
CA HIS A 97 12.41 15.61 9.45
C HIS A 97 11.89 14.32 8.83
N VAL A 98 12.73 13.60 8.07
CA VAL A 98 12.38 12.29 7.50
C VAL A 98 12.13 11.29 8.62
N ILE A 99 12.99 11.28 9.63
CA ILE A 99 12.86 10.36 10.76
C ILE A 99 11.63 10.70 11.61
N ARG A 100 11.37 11.98 11.88
CA ARG A 100 10.14 12.42 12.56
C ARG A 100 8.90 11.94 11.81
N ASP A 101 8.82 12.22 10.51
CA ASP A 101 7.67 11.84 9.69
C ASP A 101 7.50 10.30 9.64
N LEU A 102 8.59 9.53 9.67
CA LEU A 102 8.53 8.07 9.75
C LEU A 102 8.03 7.55 11.09
N LYS A 103 8.44 8.17 12.20
CA LYS A 103 7.99 7.79 13.55
C LYS A 103 6.49 8.01 13.72
N GLU A 104 5.94 9.06 13.13
CA GLU A 104 4.49 9.34 13.16
C GLU A 104 3.65 8.22 12.51
N ILE A 105 4.21 7.54 11.50
CA ILE A 105 3.53 6.46 10.77
C ILE A 105 4.03 5.06 11.13
N GLU A 106 4.97 4.93 12.08
CA GLU A 106 5.60 3.66 12.49
C GLU A 106 4.58 2.53 12.77
N PRO A 107 3.46 2.77 13.49
CA PRO A 107 2.46 1.74 13.73
C PRO A 107 1.89 1.11 12.45
N ASP A 108 1.89 1.86 11.34
CA ASP A 108 1.32 1.46 10.06
C ASP A 108 2.37 0.80 9.14
N LEU A 109 3.67 0.86 9.48
CA LEU A 109 4.75 0.36 8.60
C LEU A 109 4.91 -1.15 8.66
N LEU A 110 4.63 -1.77 9.80
CA LEU A 110 4.98 -3.16 10.09
C LEU A 110 3.76 -4.09 10.26
N VAL A 111 2.56 -3.63 9.90
CA VAL A 111 1.30 -4.38 10.05
C VAL A 111 1.33 -5.68 9.24
N PHE A 112 2.00 -5.70 8.08
CA PHE A 112 2.16 -6.90 7.26
C PHE A 112 2.82 -8.08 8.00
N TYR A 113 3.54 -7.85 9.09
CA TYR A 113 4.11 -8.94 9.90
C TYR A 113 3.06 -9.80 10.60
N SER A 114 1.86 -9.27 10.85
CA SER A 114 0.72 -10.02 11.40
C SER A 114 0.12 -11.01 10.40
N TYR A 115 0.57 -10.98 9.14
CA TYR A 115 0.05 -11.84 8.08
C TYR A 115 1.02 -12.99 7.74
N PRO A 116 0.51 -14.10 7.18
CA PRO A 116 1.32 -15.23 6.76
C PRO A 116 2.46 -14.82 5.83
N LYS A 117 3.64 -15.41 6.04
CA LYS A 117 4.87 -15.10 5.28
C LYS A 117 4.68 -15.18 3.77
N GLN A 118 3.82 -16.09 3.31
CA GLN A 118 3.48 -16.37 1.93
C GLN A 118 2.91 -15.15 1.20
N ILE A 119 2.18 -14.27 1.91
CA ILE A 119 1.52 -13.09 1.31
C ILE A 119 2.21 -11.77 1.64
N ARG A 120 3.16 -11.73 2.58
CA ARG A 120 3.85 -10.49 2.99
C ARG A 120 4.41 -9.71 1.80
N ALA A 121 5.04 -10.39 0.85
CA ALA A 121 5.60 -9.76 -0.36
C ALA A 121 4.55 -9.06 -1.23
N SER A 122 3.33 -9.58 -1.25
CA SER A 122 2.21 -8.97 -1.96
C SER A 122 1.65 -7.75 -1.23
N ILE A 123 1.80 -7.72 0.10
CA ILE A 123 1.38 -6.60 0.95
C ILE A 123 2.37 -5.44 0.86
N TYR A 124 3.67 -5.69 1.01
CA TYR A 124 4.67 -4.61 1.03
C TYR A 124 5.17 -4.18 -0.36
N SER A 125 4.82 -4.88 -1.44
CA SER A 125 5.13 -4.47 -2.81
C SER A 125 3.93 -3.78 -3.48
N THR A 126 4.20 -2.92 -4.45
CA THR A 126 3.15 -2.27 -5.26
C THR A 126 2.99 -2.86 -6.64
N ASN A 127 3.62 -4.01 -6.92
CA ASN A 127 3.67 -4.57 -8.27
C ASN A 127 2.29 -4.75 -8.91
N MET A 128 1.29 -5.18 -8.13
CA MET A 128 -0.07 -5.37 -8.64
C MET A 128 -0.73 -4.05 -9.07
N ILE A 129 -0.60 -3.02 -8.23
CA ILE A 129 -1.19 -1.69 -8.47
C ILE A 129 -0.43 -0.97 -9.58
N GLU A 130 0.91 -0.98 -9.54
CA GLU A 130 1.75 -0.33 -10.55
C GLU A 130 1.64 -1.02 -11.92
N SER A 131 1.46 -2.34 -11.96
CA SER A 131 1.19 -3.06 -13.21
C SER A 131 -0.09 -2.54 -13.87
N PHE A 132 -1.16 -2.36 -13.10
CA PHE A 132 -2.41 -1.80 -13.64
C PHE A 132 -2.26 -0.32 -14.02
N ASN A 133 -1.65 0.49 -13.16
CA ASN A 133 -1.38 1.91 -13.45
C ASN A 133 -0.55 2.08 -14.74
N ASN A 134 0.44 1.22 -14.98
CA ASN A 134 1.25 1.24 -16.20
C ASN A 134 0.46 0.84 -17.45
N VAL A 135 -0.57 -0.02 -17.33
CA VAL A 135 -1.50 -0.29 -18.43
C VAL A 135 -2.32 0.96 -18.75
N ILE A 136 -2.88 1.62 -17.73
CA ILE A 136 -3.64 2.87 -17.90
C ILE A 136 -2.76 3.94 -18.56
N LYS A 137 -1.58 4.22 -17.99
CA LYS A 137 -0.66 5.25 -18.50
C LYS A 137 -0.27 5.01 -19.96
N ARG A 138 0.03 3.76 -20.35
CA ARG A 138 0.35 3.42 -21.74
C ARG A 138 -0.80 3.67 -22.69
N LYS A 139 -2.04 3.34 -22.30
CA LYS A 139 -3.24 3.56 -23.13
C LYS A 139 -3.70 5.01 -23.15
N ALA A 140 -3.39 5.77 -22.10
CA ALA A 140 -3.65 7.20 -22.03
C ALA A 140 -2.62 8.03 -22.81
N LYS A 141 -1.36 7.57 -22.93
CA LYS A 141 -0.26 8.30 -23.58
C LYS A 141 -0.58 8.87 -24.98
N PRO A 142 -1.29 8.18 -25.89
CA PRO A 142 -1.62 8.72 -27.21
C PRO A 142 -2.73 9.78 -27.18
N LYS A 143 -3.42 9.97 -26.04
CA LYS A 143 -4.51 10.94 -25.89
C LYS A 143 -3.92 12.26 -25.41
N ALA A 144 -4.15 13.33 -26.17
CA ALA A 144 -3.71 14.68 -25.78
C ALA A 144 -4.50 15.20 -24.56
N GLU A 145 -5.82 15.04 -24.59
CA GLU A 145 -6.72 15.42 -23.51
C GLU A 145 -7.99 14.55 -23.49
N PHE A 146 -8.77 14.65 -22.41
CA PHE A 146 -10.12 14.11 -22.34
C PHE A 146 -11.12 15.28 -22.42
N PRO A 147 -12.15 15.23 -23.28
CA PRO A 147 -13.07 16.35 -23.47
C PRO A 147 -13.85 16.77 -22.22
N ASN A 148 -14.11 15.83 -21.30
CA ASN A 148 -14.79 16.04 -20.03
C ASN A 148 -14.51 14.88 -19.06
N GLU A 149 -14.91 15.03 -17.79
CA GLU A 149 -14.74 14.02 -16.75
C GLU A 149 -15.42 12.69 -17.11
N GLN A 150 -16.63 12.72 -17.69
CA GLN A 150 -17.34 11.51 -18.10
C GLN A 150 -16.58 10.68 -19.14
N SER A 151 -15.85 11.34 -20.05
CA SER A 151 -15.02 10.69 -21.06
C SER A 151 -13.81 10.00 -20.41
N LEU A 152 -13.22 10.63 -19.38
CA LEU A 152 -12.17 10.03 -18.56
C LEU A 152 -12.70 8.83 -17.78
N ASP A 153 -13.85 8.96 -17.13
CA ASP A 153 -14.49 7.88 -16.37
C ASP A 153 -14.81 6.68 -17.26
N THR A 154 -15.35 6.92 -18.46
CA THR A 154 -15.62 5.87 -19.46
C THR A 154 -14.33 5.18 -19.87
N PHE A 155 -13.26 5.94 -20.13
CA PHE A 155 -11.96 5.38 -20.49
C PHE A 155 -11.38 4.49 -19.38
N ILE A 156 -11.42 4.95 -18.13
CA ILE A 156 -10.95 4.19 -16.95
C ILE A 156 -11.82 2.96 -16.74
N GLY A 157 -13.14 3.08 -16.87
CA GLY A 157 -14.10 1.98 -16.77
C GLY A 157 -13.78 0.84 -17.76
N ILE A 158 -13.53 1.18 -19.03
CA ILE A 158 -13.12 0.19 -20.05
C ILE A 158 -11.80 -0.49 -19.66
N GLN A 159 -10.84 0.25 -19.11
CA GLN A 159 -9.57 -0.35 -18.67
C GLN A 159 -9.75 -1.29 -17.49
N ALA A 160 -10.58 -0.92 -16.52
CA ALA A 160 -10.90 -1.74 -15.37
C ALA A 160 -11.66 -3.01 -15.76
N MET A 161 -12.65 -2.91 -16.67
CA MET A 161 -13.39 -4.07 -17.19
C MET A 161 -12.46 -5.05 -17.91
N SER A 162 -11.62 -4.55 -18.82
CA SER A 162 -10.65 -5.38 -19.55
C SER A 162 -9.62 -6.03 -18.61
N TYR A 163 -9.20 -5.33 -17.56
CA TYR A 163 -8.34 -5.90 -16.52
C TYR A 163 -9.07 -7.03 -15.78
N ASN A 164 -10.31 -6.79 -15.34
CA ASN A 164 -11.10 -7.77 -14.62
C ASN A 164 -11.34 -9.02 -15.46
N GLU A 165 -11.77 -8.91 -16.71
CA GLU A 165 -11.96 -10.06 -17.61
C GLU A 165 -10.72 -10.96 -17.69
N ARG A 166 -9.54 -10.36 -17.75
CA ARG A 166 -8.28 -11.10 -17.86
C ARG A 166 -7.84 -11.77 -16.55
N TYR A 167 -8.16 -11.16 -15.41
CA TYR A 167 -7.60 -11.55 -14.11
C TYR A 167 -8.66 -12.06 -13.12
N PHE A 168 -9.93 -12.16 -13.51
CA PHE A 168 -11.05 -12.50 -12.62
C PHE A 168 -10.81 -13.78 -11.83
N ASN A 169 -10.33 -14.84 -12.49
CA ASN A 169 -10.07 -16.15 -11.87
C ASN A 169 -8.66 -16.29 -11.29
N ARG A 170 -7.86 -15.21 -11.30
CA ARG A 170 -6.46 -15.27 -10.87
C ARG A 170 -6.35 -15.10 -9.37
N ILE A 171 -5.87 -16.14 -8.70
CA ILE A 171 -5.42 -16.03 -7.31
C ILE A 171 -4.02 -15.40 -7.29
N HIS A 172 -3.84 -14.35 -6.49
CA HIS A 172 -2.54 -13.69 -6.36
C HIS A 172 -1.52 -14.58 -5.64
N LYS A 173 -0.23 -14.37 -5.92
CA LYS A 173 0.86 -15.18 -5.35
C LYS A 173 0.74 -15.26 -3.83
N GLY A 174 0.85 -16.48 -3.29
CA GLY A 174 0.79 -16.75 -1.86
C GLY A 174 -0.62 -16.90 -1.29
N PHE A 175 -1.62 -16.19 -1.83
CA PHE A 175 -2.98 -16.18 -1.26
C PHE A 175 -3.65 -17.55 -1.29
N GLY A 176 -3.49 -18.32 -2.37
CA GLY A 176 -4.05 -19.67 -2.45
C GLY A 176 -3.42 -20.69 -1.48
N GLN A 177 -2.26 -20.36 -0.87
CA GLN A 177 -1.59 -21.25 0.10
C GLN A 177 -2.08 -21.02 1.54
N VAL A 178 -2.79 -19.91 1.79
CA VAL A 178 -3.18 -19.46 3.13
C VAL A 178 -4.65 -19.08 3.20
N GLN A 179 -5.46 -19.59 2.27
CA GLN A 179 -6.87 -19.24 2.15
C GLN A 179 -7.63 -19.50 3.45
N ASP A 180 -7.57 -20.73 3.98
CA ASP A 180 -8.24 -21.11 5.23
C ASP A 180 -7.80 -20.23 6.41
N THR A 181 -6.50 -19.88 6.47
CA THR A 181 -5.98 -18.97 7.49
C THR A 181 -6.58 -17.57 7.36
N LEU A 182 -6.70 -17.05 6.13
CA LEU A 182 -7.29 -15.74 5.89
C LEU A 182 -8.80 -15.72 6.14
N GLU A 183 -9.50 -16.80 5.82
CA GLU A 183 -10.94 -16.95 6.11
C GLU A 183 -11.19 -16.95 7.62
N SER A 184 -10.33 -17.62 8.41
CA SER A 184 -10.43 -17.64 9.87
C SER A 184 -10.26 -16.27 10.55
N TYR A 185 -9.81 -15.25 9.84
CA TYR A 185 -9.72 -13.88 10.38
C TYR A 185 -11.07 -13.16 10.40
N PHE A 186 -12.06 -13.70 9.68
CA PHE A 186 -13.41 -13.13 9.58
C PHE A 186 -14.45 -13.84 10.44
N ASP A 187 -14.10 -14.99 11.01
CA ASP A 187 -14.90 -15.74 11.99
C ASP A 187 -14.98 -15.01 13.34
#